data_AF-A0A7V3RI34-F1
#
_entry.id   AF-A0A7V3RI34-F1
#
_cell.length_a   1.000
_cell.length_b   1.000
_cell.length_c   1.000
_cell.angle_alpha   90.00
_cell.angle_beta   90.00
_cell.angle_gamma   90.00
#
_symmetry.space_group_name_H-M   'P 1'
#
loop_
_entity.id
_entity.type
_entity.pdbx_description
1 polymer ?
#
loop_
_entity_poly.entity_id
_entity_poly.type
_entity_poly.pdbx_seq_one_letter_code
_entity_poly.pdbx_strand_id
1 'polypeptide(L)' 'MNNFITNSPTKRLKDRIVELISKSKEIKFLVGFFYFSGLKELYEGLKKNPKVNIKVLVGLNVDKTNYGLI' A
#
# COMPACT_ATOMS: atom_id res chain seq x y z
N MET A 1 22.88 0.12 -0.22
CA MET A 1 21.50 0.56 0.13
C MET A 1 20.75 0.91 -1.16
N ASN A 2 19.68 0.21 -1.50
CA ASN A 2 18.95 0.43 -2.75
C ASN A 2 17.42 0.31 -2.57
N ASN A 3 16.93 0.65 -1.38
CA ASN A 3 15.55 0.40 -0.94
C ASN A 3 14.54 1.46 -1.41
N PHE A 4 15.00 2.48 -2.14
CA PHE A 4 14.12 3.51 -2.66
C PHE A 4 13.36 2.99 -3.89
N ILE A 5 12.04 3.12 -3.84
CA ILE A 5 11.12 2.64 -4.87
C ILE A 5 10.75 3.83 -5.74
N THR A 6 11.18 3.81 -7.00
CA THR A 6 10.93 4.89 -7.98
C THR A 6 9.97 4.48 -9.08
N ASN A 7 9.45 3.24 -9.03
CA ASN A 7 8.70 2.64 -10.12
C ASN A 7 9.48 2.54 -11.45
N SER A 8 10.81 2.49 -11.37
CA SER A 8 11.66 2.11 -12.51
C SER A 8 11.42 0.63 -12.87
N PRO A 9 11.81 0.18 -14.07
CA PRO A 9 11.53 -1.18 -14.56
C PRO A 9 11.90 -2.30 -13.58
N THR A 10 12.90 -2.08 -12.73
CA THR A 10 13.41 -3.06 -11.76
C THR A 10 12.99 -2.78 -10.31
N LYS A 11 12.29 -1.67 -10.02
CA LYS A 11 11.91 -1.26 -8.65
C LYS A 11 10.48 -0.73 -8.59
N ARG A 12 9.51 -1.60 -8.87
CA ARG A 12 8.08 -1.24 -8.86
C ARG A 12 7.47 -1.40 -7.47
N LEU A 13 6.66 -0.43 -7.07
CA LEU A 13 5.98 -0.44 -5.77
C LEU A 13 5.06 -1.65 -5.62
N LYS A 14 4.34 -2.02 -6.67
CA LYS A 14 3.42 -3.16 -6.67
C LYS A 14 4.10 -4.47 -6.29
N ASP A 15 5.29 -4.72 -6.84
CA ASP A 15 6.00 -5.98 -6.62
C ASP A 15 6.44 -6.06 -5.16
N ARG A 16 6.90 -4.92 -4.62
CA ARG A 16 7.32 -4.82 -3.23
C ARG A 16 6.15 -5.00 -2.25
N ILE A 17 4.98 -4.42 -2.54
CA ILE A 17 3.77 -4.59 -1.71
C ILE A 17 3.38 -6.08 -1.64
N VAL A 18 3.29 -6.75 -2.79
CA VAL A 18 2.92 -8.17 -2.87
C VAL A 18 3.94 -9.04 -2.14
N GLU A 19 5.24 -8.76 -2.30
CA GLU A 19 6.30 -9.47 -1.58
C GLU A 19 6.14 -9.32 -0.06
N LEU A 20 5.97 -8.08 0.43
CA LEU A 20 5.81 -7.81 1.86
C LEU A 20 4.59 -8.50 2.46
N ILE A 21 3.44 -8.44 1.79
CA ILE A 21 2.20 -9.09 2.24
C ILE A 21 2.40 -10.61 2.32
N SER A 22 3.06 -11.21 1.33
CA SER A 22 3.29 -12.67 1.29
C SER A 22 4.15 -13.19 2.44
N LYS A 23 5.01 -12.34 3.02
CA LYS A 23 5.96 -12.70 4.10
C LYS A 23 5.53 -12.20 5.48
N SER A 24 4.41 -11.48 5.59
CA SER A 24 4.00 -10.82 6.83
C SER A 24 2.82 -11.52 7.49
N LYS A 25 2.76 -11.49 8.83
CA LYS A 25 1.55 -11.85 9.59
C LYS A 25 0.60 -10.66 9.73
N GLU A 26 1.16 -9.47 9.90
CA GLU A 26 0.42 -8.20 9.95
C GLU A 26 1.21 -7.16 9.13
N ILE A 27 0.49 -6.32 8.38
CA ILE A 27 1.07 -5.19 7.66
C ILE A 27 0.20 -3.95 7.86
N LYS A 28 0.85 -2.81 8.09
CA LYS A 28 0.19 -1.52 8.33
C LYS A 28 0.64 -0.52 7.27
N PHE A 29 -0.31 0.03 6.55
CA PHE A 29 -0.10 1.10 5.58
C PHE A 29 -0.57 2.42 6.17
N LEU A 30 0.25 3.45 5.99
CA LEU A 30 -0.05 4.82 6.35
C LEU A 30 0.12 5.65 5.09
N VAL A 31 -0.99 6.14 4.53
CA VAL A 31 -1.01 6.76 3.21
C VAL A 31 -1.78 8.09 3.24
N GLY A 32 -1.34 9.03 2.42
CA GLY A 32 -2.05 10.29 2.23
C GLY A 32 -3.37 10.09 1.48
N PHE A 33 -3.31 9.33 0.38
CA PHE A 33 -4.42 9.03 -0.52
C PHE A 33 -4.43 7.55 -0.87
N PHE A 34 -5.61 7.02 -1.20
CA PHE A 34 -5.76 5.62 -1.59
C PHE A 34 -6.67 5.50 -2.82
N TYR A 35 -6.11 5.02 -3.94
CA TYR A 35 -6.82 4.82 -5.20
C TYR A 35 -7.22 3.35 -5.38
N PHE A 36 -8.21 3.09 -6.23
CA PHE A 36 -8.66 1.72 -6.56
C PHE A 36 -7.56 0.81 -7.12
N SER A 37 -6.58 1.37 -7.83
CA SER A 37 -5.40 0.62 -8.29
C SER A 37 -4.63 0.01 -7.11
N GLY A 38 -4.54 0.70 -5.97
CA GLY A 38 -3.93 0.15 -4.75
C GLY A 38 -4.70 -1.03 -4.17
N LEU A 39 -6.03 -1.02 -4.27
CA LEU A 39 -6.89 -2.11 -3.77
C LEU A 39 -6.59 -3.44 -4.50
N LYS A 40 -6.45 -3.39 -5.82
CA LYS A 40 -6.10 -4.55 -6.65
C LYS A 40 -4.80 -5.20 -6.19
N GLU A 41 -3.83 -4.37 -5.80
CA GLU A 41 -2.49 -4.83 -5.43
C GLU A 41 -2.50 -5.48 -4.04
N LEU A 42 -3.27 -4.93 -3.11
CA LEU A 42 -3.53 -5.58 -1.82
C LEU A 42 -4.27 -6.91 -1.99
N TYR A 43 -5.26 -6.95 -2.88
CA TYR A 43 -6.05 -8.16 -3.14
C TYR A 43 -5.20 -9.31 -3.69
N GLU A 44 -4.28 -9.05 -4.62
CA GLU A 44 -3.34 -10.06 -5.10
C GLU A 44 -2.37 -10.53 -3.99
N GLY A 45 -2.00 -9.66 -3.06
CA GLY A 45 -1.26 -10.04 -1.86
C GLY A 45 -2.07 -10.96 -0.92
N LEU A 46 -3.34 -10.64 -0.69
CA LEU A 46 -4.26 -11.42 0.15
C LEU A 46 -4.50 -12.82 -0.41
N LYS A 47 -4.66 -12.96 -1.73
CA LYS A 47 -4.76 -14.28 -2.38
C LYS A 47 -3.58 -15.19 -2.05
N LYS A 48 -2.37 -14.63 -2.00
CA LYS A 48 -1.12 -15.37 -1.73
C LYS A 48 -0.92 -15.67 -0.24
N ASN A 49 -1.44 -14.83 0.64
CA ASN A 49 -1.40 -15.05 2.09
C ASN A 49 -2.74 -14.70 2.74
N PRO A 50 -3.74 -15.60 2.71
CA PRO A 50 -5.09 -15.30 3.17
C PRO A 50 -5.22 -15.02 4.67
N LYS A 51 -4.19 -15.33 5.46
CA LYS A 51 -4.17 -15.16 6.92
C LYS A 51 -3.54 -13.83 7.37
N VAL A 52 -3.00 -13.03 6.43
CA VAL A 52 -2.37 -11.76 6.77
C VAL A 52 -3.41 -10.75 7.25
N ASN A 53 -3.08 -10.03 8.32
CA ASN A 53 -3.88 -8.90 8.80
C ASN A 53 -3.39 -7.62 8.13
N ILE A 54 -4.23 -6.98 7.32
CA ILE A 54 -3.91 -5.73 6.62
C ILE A 54 -4.68 -4.58 7.27
N LYS A 55 -3.97 -3.53 7.68
CA LYS A 55 -4.54 -2.28 8.18
C LYS A 55 -4.08 -1.14 7.29
N VAL A 56 -5.02 -0.34 6.79
CA VAL A 56 -4.72 0.84 5.96
C VAL A 56 -5.30 2.06 6.65
N LEU A 57 -4.42 2.97 7.08
CA LEU A 57 -4.80 4.28 7.57
C LEU A 57 -4.60 5.30 6.43
N VAL A 58 -5.71 5.89 5.98
CA VAL A 58 -5.75 6.90 4.92
C VAL A 58 -6.04 8.27 5.54
N GLY A 59 -5.43 9.32 5.00
CA GLY A 59 -5.73 10.69 5.42
C GLY A 59 -4.78 11.20 6.50
N LEU A 60 -3.49 11.25 6.16
CA LEU A 60 -2.41 11.81 7.00
C LEU A 60 -2.50 13.33 7.27
N ASN A 61 -3.68 13.94 7.32
CA ASN A 61 -3.88 15.40 7.34
C ASN A 61 -3.16 16.14 6.19
N VAL A 62 -2.85 15.43 5.09
CA VAL A 62 -2.05 15.96 3.98
C VAL A 62 -2.84 16.74 2.94
N ASP A 63 -4.18 16.72 2.99
CA ASP A 63 -5.04 17.41 2.01
C ASP A 63 -6.12 18.25 2.69
N LYS A 64 -6.29 19.50 2.26
CA LYS A 64 -7.39 20.40 2.65
C LYS A 64 -8.75 19.90 2.13
N THR A 65 -8.75 19.19 1.00
CA THR A 65 -9.94 18.56 0.40
C THR A 65 -10.50 17.45 1.29
N ASN A 66 -9.63 16.69 1.99
CA ASN A 66 -10.05 15.67 2.95
C ASN A 66 -10.84 16.23 4.15
N TYR A 67 -10.73 17.54 4.41
CA TYR A 67 -11.50 18.25 5.44
C TYR A 67 -12.80 18.87 4.91
N GLY A 68 -13.14 18.70 3.63
CA GLY A 68 -14.31 19.34 3.04
C GLY A 68 -14.24 20.87 3.01
N LEU A 69 -13.03 21.44 2.96
CA LEU A 69 -12.80 22.89 2.95
C LEU A 69 -12.91 23.50 1.54
N ILE A 70 -13.61 22.84 0.61
CA ILE A 70 -13.88 23.30 -0.76
C ILE A 70 -15.39 23.34 -0.96
#